data_AF-A0A7V1HZL7-F1
#
_entry.id   AF-A0A7V1HZL7-F1
#
_cell.length_a   1.000
_cell.length_b   1.000
_cell.length_c   1.000
_cell.angle_alpha   90.00
_cell.angle_beta   90.00
_cell.angle_gamma   90.00
#
_symmetry.space_group_name_H-M   'P 1'
#
loop_
_entity.id
_entity.type
_entity.pdbx_description
1 polymer ?
#
loop_
_entity_poly.entity_id
_entity_poly.type
_entity_poly.pdbx_seq_one_letter_code
_entity_poly.pdbx_strand_id
1 'polypeptide(L)'
;MKKIMAVMTTIILTASAFTPAYGKEIVKNAGSVKSENEAFIRADGLACYFCAYGLERFFKKSGKIASYDMRLKEGIVEIGLIKGKPLVTQKELHKIVYDAGYSPRSTTYELVGKVSKNGDGYIFTVSDTGQNFSLKATDKIASVIDKTIRLKAKVDKQDGDVMYLEALEFKIITPKAMP
;
A
#
# COMPACT_ATOMS: atom_id res chain seq x y z
N MET A 1 36.51 -7.33 61.78
CA MET A 1 37.32 -6.79 60.66
C MET A 1 36.71 -7.30 59.36
N LYS A 2 36.20 -6.38 58.54
CA LYS A 2 35.30 -6.63 57.40
C LYS A 2 36.15 -6.81 56.13
N LYS A 3 36.13 -7.98 55.50
CA LYS A 3 36.70 -8.17 54.15
C LYS A 3 35.59 -7.95 53.13
N ILE A 4 35.70 -6.87 52.37
CA ILE A 4 34.84 -6.55 51.22
C ILE A 4 35.51 -7.17 50.00
N MET A 5 34.95 -8.26 49.46
CA MET A 5 35.29 -8.74 48.11
C MET A 5 34.41 -7.99 47.12
N ALA A 6 35.05 -7.20 46.27
CA ALA A 6 34.44 -6.54 45.12
C ALA A 6 34.10 -7.58 44.05
N VAL A 7 32.81 -7.74 43.76
CA VAL A 7 32.33 -8.45 42.57
C VAL A 7 32.27 -7.42 41.45
N MET A 8 33.23 -7.49 40.53
CA MET A 8 33.23 -6.73 39.29
C MET A 8 32.21 -7.36 38.33
N THR A 9 30.99 -6.81 38.31
CA THR A 9 29.97 -7.20 37.34
C THR A 9 30.23 -6.44 36.04
N THR A 10 30.86 -7.11 35.08
CA THR A 10 31.07 -6.58 33.73
C THR A 10 29.73 -6.58 32.98
N ILE A 11 29.05 -5.43 32.94
CA ILE A 11 27.87 -5.21 32.10
C ILE A 11 28.37 -5.07 30.66
N ILE A 12 28.27 -6.15 29.87
CA ILE A 12 28.48 -6.11 28.43
C ILE A 12 27.21 -5.51 27.80
N LEU A 13 27.24 -4.21 27.57
CA LEU A 13 26.22 -3.50 26.80
C LEU A 13 26.49 -3.75 25.31
N THR A 14 26.05 -4.89 24.77
CA THR A 14 25.98 -5.07 23.31
C THR A 14 24.84 -4.20 22.79
N ALA A 15 25.18 -2.98 22.35
CA ALA A 15 24.31 -2.18 21.51
C ALA A 15 24.17 -2.90 20.16
N SER A 16 23.16 -3.75 20.01
CA SER A 16 22.67 -4.17 18.70
C SER A 16 22.06 -2.94 18.04
N ALA A 17 22.87 -2.25 17.23
CA ALA A 17 22.38 -1.30 16.26
C ALA A 17 21.49 -2.08 15.27
N PHE A 18 20.19 -2.17 15.59
CA PHE A 18 19.15 -2.44 14.60
C PHE A 18 19.17 -1.27 13.62
N THR A 19 19.98 -1.37 12.58
CA THR A 19 19.76 -0.56 11.39
C THR A 19 18.55 -1.17 10.67
N PRO A 20 17.39 -0.50 10.58
CA PRO A 20 16.39 -0.90 9.62
C PRO A 20 17.00 -0.67 8.24
N ALA A 21 17.50 -1.74 7.63
CA ALA A 21 17.97 -1.76 6.26
C ALA A 21 16.77 -1.70 5.30
N TYR A 22 16.01 -0.60 5.35
CA TYR A 22 15.10 -0.18 4.28
C TYR A 22 15.81 0.87 3.43
N GLY A 23 16.97 0.48 2.90
CA GLY A 23 17.77 1.24 1.95
C GLY A 23 17.28 1.00 0.53
N LYS A 24 16.29 1.79 0.10
CA LYS A 24 16.07 2.36 -1.24
C LYS A 24 16.79 1.68 -2.42
N GLU A 25 16.27 0.56 -2.92
CA GLU A 25 16.50 0.18 -4.30
C GLU A 25 15.56 0.96 -5.20
N ILE A 26 16.13 1.89 -5.97
CA ILE A 26 15.45 2.55 -7.08
C ILE A 26 15.21 1.47 -8.12
N VAL A 27 13.95 1.14 -8.39
CA VAL A 27 13.62 0.20 -9.44
C VAL A 27 14.02 0.82 -10.78
N LYS A 28 15.14 0.35 -11.34
CA LYS A 28 15.67 0.78 -12.64
C LYS A 28 14.79 0.35 -13.83
N ASN A 29 13.83 -0.56 -13.62
CA ASN A 29 12.90 -1.04 -14.64
C ASN A 29 11.47 -1.11 -14.07
N ALA A 30 10.80 0.04 -13.95
CA ALA A 30 9.42 0.14 -13.46
C ALA A 30 8.47 -0.86 -14.14
N GLY A 31 8.63 -1.11 -15.45
CA GLY A 31 7.82 -2.08 -16.20
C GLY A 31 7.99 -3.55 -15.77
N SER A 32 9.14 -3.93 -15.22
CA SER A 32 9.40 -5.31 -14.76
C SER A 32 8.91 -5.60 -13.33
N VAL A 33 8.63 -4.54 -12.57
CA VAL A 33 8.17 -4.64 -11.16
C VAL A 33 6.78 -4.06 -10.93
N LYS A 34 6.19 -3.36 -11.90
CA LYS A 34 4.84 -2.81 -11.77
C LYS A 34 3.87 -3.98 -11.62
N SER A 35 3.08 -3.95 -10.55
CA SER A 35 1.97 -4.87 -10.32
C SER A 35 0.79 -4.53 -11.22
N GLU A 36 -0.16 -5.45 -11.35
CA GLU A 36 -1.50 -5.15 -11.88
C GLU A 36 -2.34 -4.32 -10.90
N ASN A 37 -1.86 -4.15 -9.67
CA ASN A 37 -2.50 -3.39 -8.60
C ASN A 37 -2.13 -1.90 -8.67
N GLU A 38 -3.13 -1.05 -8.49
CA GLU A 38 -3.00 0.40 -8.56
C GLU A 38 -3.69 1.08 -7.37
N ALA A 39 -3.15 2.22 -6.95
CA ALA A 39 -3.77 3.13 -6.01
C ALA A 39 -4.04 4.47 -6.69
N PHE A 40 -5.12 5.12 -6.31
CA PHE A 40 -5.54 6.41 -6.84
C PHE A 40 -5.82 7.34 -5.69
N ILE A 41 -5.18 8.50 -5.68
CA ILE A 41 -5.37 9.52 -4.65
C ILE A 41 -5.93 10.77 -5.31
N ARG A 42 -7.08 11.24 -4.83
CA ARG A 42 -7.53 12.60 -5.14
C ARG A 42 -6.78 13.57 -4.24
N ALA A 43 -6.16 14.60 -4.80
CA ALA A 43 -5.48 15.64 -4.05
C ALA A 43 -5.81 17.03 -4.61
N ASP A 44 -6.04 17.98 -3.71
CA ASP A 44 -6.21 19.37 -4.09
C ASP A 44 -4.85 20.06 -4.22
N GLY A 45 -4.76 21.06 -5.09
CA GLY A 45 -3.53 21.78 -5.39
C GLY A 45 -2.79 21.27 -6.63
N LEU A 46 -3.26 20.18 -7.27
CA LEU A 46 -2.73 19.65 -8.55
C LEU A 46 -3.20 20.49 -9.75
N ALA A 47 -3.08 21.82 -9.67
CA ALA A 47 -3.59 22.74 -10.68
C ALA A 47 -2.63 22.93 -11.87
N CYS A 48 -1.35 22.56 -11.75
CA CYS A 48 -0.34 22.85 -12.77
C CYS A 48 0.70 21.72 -12.93
N TYR A 49 1.13 21.45 -14.17
CA TYR A 49 2.15 20.44 -14.49
C TYR A 49 3.47 20.70 -13.75
N PHE A 50 3.89 21.96 -13.64
CA PHE A 50 5.14 22.31 -12.94
C PHE A 50 5.07 22.04 -11.44
N CYS A 51 3.91 22.27 -10.84
CA CYS A 51 3.63 21.99 -9.44
C CYS A 51 3.79 20.48 -9.20
N ALA A 52 3.14 19.68 -10.04
CA ALA A 52 3.08 18.22 -9.97
C ALA A 52 4.45 17.52 -9.93
N TYR A 53 5.49 18.05 -10.59
CA TYR A 53 6.85 17.50 -10.53
C TYR A 53 7.43 17.43 -9.10
N GLY A 54 6.98 18.29 -8.18
CA GLY A 54 7.37 18.19 -6.77
C GLY A 54 7.00 16.84 -6.16
N LEU A 55 5.82 16.30 -6.52
CA LEU A 55 5.28 15.06 -5.97
C LEU A 55 6.08 13.82 -6.41
N GLU A 56 6.56 13.81 -7.66
CA GLU A 56 7.45 12.77 -8.20
C GLU A 56 8.65 12.52 -7.29
N ARG A 57 9.30 13.59 -6.80
CA ARG A 57 10.49 13.48 -5.95
C ARG A 57 10.20 12.74 -4.66
N PHE A 58 9.03 12.98 -4.04
CA PHE A 58 8.64 12.33 -2.80
C PHE A 58 8.28 10.86 -3.03
N PHE A 59 7.57 10.55 -4.12
CA PHE A 59 7.32 9.16 -4.51
C PHE A 59 8.60 8.38 -4.76
N LYS A 60 9.54 8.93 -5.54
CA LYS A 60 10.87 8.33 -5.74
C LYS A 60 11.65 8.17 -4.44
N LYS A 61 11.49 9.12 -3.51
CA LYS A 61 12.15 9.05 -2.18
C LYS A 61 11.56 7.94 -1.31
N SER A 62 10.26 7.65 -1.44
CA SER A 62 9.60 6.60 -0.66
C SER A 62 10.13 5.20 -0.95
N GLY A 63 10.51 4.92 -2.21
CA GLY A 63 10.91 3.57 -2.65
C GLY A 63 9.79 2.54 -2.59
N LYS A 64 8.54 2.96 -2.41
CA LYS A 64 7.37 2.09 -2.20
C LYS A 64 6.43 1.98 -3.39
N ILE A 65 6.68 2.75 -4.46
CA ILE A 65 5.84 2.75 -5.66
C ILE A 65 6.67 2.40 -6.90
N ALA A 66 6.04 1.74 -7.88
CA ALA A 66 6.68 1.36 -9.14
C ALA A 66 6.60 2.47 -10.19
N SER A 67 5.45 3.15 -10.26
CA SER A 67 5.18 4.22 -11.21
C SER A 67 4.13 5.18 -10.66
N TYR A 68 4.02 6.36 -11.24
CA TYR A 68 2.90 7.26 -10.99
C TYR A 68 2.53 8.00 -12.28
N ASP A 69 1.29 8.46 -12.36
CA ASP A 69 0.79 9.37 -13.37
C ASP A 69 -0.16 10.38 -12.73
N MET A 70 -0.35 11.55 -13.33
CA MET A 70 -1.15 12.64 -12.77
C MET A 70 -2.20 13.11 -13.75
N ARG A 71 -3.46 12.86 -13.40
CA ARG A 71 -4.64 13.34 -14.12
C ARG A 71 -5.04 14.69 -13.56
N LEU A 72 -4.35 15.74 -13.97
CA LEU A 72 -4.51 17.10 -13.41
C LEU A 72 -5.96 17.61 -13.47
N LYS A 73 -6.68 17.33 -14.57
CA LYS A 73 -8.09 17.74 -14.72
C LYS A 73 -9.00 17.14 -13.65
N GLU A 74 -8.67 15.94 -13.18
CA GLU A 74 -9.45 15.19 -12.18
C GLU A 74 -8.89 15.40 -10.76
N GLY A 75 -7.69 16.00 -10.64
CA GLY A 75 -6.95 16.07 -9.39
C GLY A 75 -6.56 14.69 -8.85
N ILE A 76 -6.36 13.71 -9.74
CA ILE A 76 -6.06 12.32 -9.36
C ILE A 76 -4.60 11.99 -9.66
N VAL A 77 -3.96 11.38 -8.68
CA VAL A 77 -2.65 10.75 -8.82
C VAL A 77 -2.87 9.25 -8.91
N GLU A 78 -2.52 8.67 -10.04
CA GLU A 78 -2.47 7.22 -10.25
C GLU A 78 -1.11 6.69 -9.84
N ILE A 79 -1.09 5.58 -9.12
CA ILE A 79 0.11 5.00 -8.51
C ILE A 79 0.14 3.52 -8.83
N GLY A 80 1.15 3.10 -9.58
CA GLY A 80 1.46 1.69 -9.81
C GLY A 80 2.17 1.11 -8.60
N LEU A 81 1.64 0.02 -8.05
CA LEU A 81 2.22 -0.66 -6.89
C LEU A 81 3.33 -1.63 -7.33
N ILE A 82 4.24 -1.93 -6.41
CA ILE A 82 5.35 -2.85 -6.66
C ILE A 82 4.86 -4.29 -6.48
N LYS A 83 5.05 -5.13 -7.49
CA LYS A 83 4.68 -6.54 -7.49
C LYS A 83 5.36 -7.27 -6.33
N GLY A 84 4.56 -8.02 -5.57
CA GLY A 84 5.04 -8.84 -4.45
C GLY A 84 5.54 -8.06 -3.22
N LYS A 85 5.33 -6.73 -3.17
CA LYS A 85 5.57 -5.90 -1.99
C LYS A 85 4.24 -5.54 -1.34
N PRO A 86 4.17 -5.45 0.01
CA PRO A 86 2.96 -5.02 0.69
C PRO A 86 2.37 -3.74 0.09
N LEU A 87 1.03 -3.64 0.03
CA LEU A 87 0.39 -2.43 -0.48
C LEU A 87 0.78 -1.23 0.38
N VAL A 88 1.00 -0.08 -0.26
CA VAL A 88 1.20 1.18 0.45
C VAL A 88 -0.12 1.60 1.06
N THR A 89 -0.13 1.89 2.36
CA THR A 89 -1.37 2.23 3.08
C THR A 89 -1.88 3.63 2.71
N GLN A 90 -3.17 3.90 2.94
CA GLN A 90 -3.73 5.24 2.70
C GLN A 90 -3.00 6.30 3.52
N LYS A 91 -2.68 6.02 4.80
CA LYS A 91 -1.92 6.94 5.66
C LYS A 91 -0.56 7.29 5.07
N GLU A 92 0.19 6.31 4.57
CA GLU A 92 1.50 6.55 3.96
C GLU A 92 1.38 7.36 2.67
N LEU A 93 0.41 7.00 1.82
CA LEU A 93 0.10 7.73 0.59
C LEU A 93 -0.29 9.18 0.87
N HIS A 94 -1.19 9.41 1.82
CA HIS A 94 -1.60 10.75 2.26
C HIS A 94 -0.41 11.53 2.81
N LYS A 95 0.47 10.89 3.58
CA LYS A 95 1.69 11.54 4.09
C LYS A 95 2.62 11.97 2.96
N ILE A 96 2.86 11.12 1.97
CA ILE A 96 3.71 11.45 0.82
C ILE A 96 3.14 12.66 0.06
N VAL A 97 1.83 12.67 -0.19
CA VAL A 97 1.13 13.76 -0.88
C VAL A 97 1.17 15.05 -0.07
N TYR A 98 0.94 14.96 1.25
CA TYR A 98 0.99 16.11 2.15
C TYR A 98 2.40 16.71 2.25
N ASP A 99 3.42 15.87 2.44
CA ASP A 99 4.82 16.30 2.52
C ASP A 99 5.30 16.95 1.20
N ALA A 100 4.67 16.60 0.07
CA ALA A 100 4.89 17.23 -1.23
C ALA A 100 4.16 18.56 -1.43
N GLY A 101 3.39 19.04 -0.44
CA GLY A 101 2.70 20.33 -0.46
C GLY A 101 1.26 20.29 -0.96
N TYR A 102 0.65 19.10 -1.05
CA TYR A 102 -0.72 18.93 -1.55
C TYR A 102 -1.69 18.54 -0.42
N SER A 103 -2.98 18.71 -0.67
CA SER A 103 -4.01 18.28 0.28
C SER A 103 -4.63 16.95 -0.15
N PRO A 104 -4.24 15.80 0.44
CA PRO A 104 -4.84 14.51 0.08
C PRO A 104 -6.30 14.45 0.55
N ARG A 105 -7.16 13.85 -0.26
CA ARG A 105 -8.60 13.72 0.01
C ARG A 105 -9.00 12.26 0.16
N SER A 106 -9.26 11.57 -0.95
CA SER A 106 -9.73 10.19 -0.96
C SER A 106 -8.70 9.29 -1.63
N THR A 107 -8.57 8.07 -1.11
CA THR A 107 -7.76 7.02 -1.73
C THR A 107 -8.66 5.84 -2.12
N THR A 108 -8.52 5.41 -3.37
CA THR A 108 -9.13 4.18 -3.88
C THR A 108 -8.06 3.24 -4.41
N TYR A 109 -8.34 1.95 -4.39
CA TYR A 109 -7.47 0.92 -4.92
C TYR A 109 -8.18 0.13 -6.00
N GLU A 110 -7.44 -0.26 -7.03
CA GLU A 110 -7.84 -1.29 -7.98
C GLU A 110 -6.89 -2.48 -7.80
N LEU A 111 -7.40 -3.55 -7.20
CA LEU A 111 -6.61 -4.69 -6.76
C LEU A 111 -7.07 -5.96 -7.44
N VAL A 112 -6.13 -6.85 -7.75
CA VAL A 112 -6.39 -8.19 -8.27
C VAL A 112 -6.22 -9.20 -7.15
N GLY A 113 -7.23 -10.03 -6.94
CA GLY A 113 -7.25 -10.95 -5.81
C GLY A 113 -8.43 -11.91 -5.83
N LYS A 114 -8.59 -12.65 -4.74
CA LYS A 114 -9.71 -13.56 -4.52
C LYS A 114 -10.50 -13.14 -3.29
N VAL A 115 -11.80 -13.37 -3.32
CA VAL A 115 -12.67 -13.18 -2.15
C VAL A 115 -12.96 -14.54 -1.52
N SER A 116 -12.78 -14.63 -0.21
CA SER A 116 -13.13 -15.79 0.61
C SER A 116 -14.07 -15.37 1.74
N LYS A 117 -14.90 -16.30 2.19
CA LYS A 117 -15.75 -16.10 3.38
C LYS A 117 -14.95 -16.47 4.63
N ASN A 118 -15.00 -15.63 5.67
CA ASN A 118 -14.41 -15.91 6.97
C ASN A 118 -15.41 -15.59 8.08
N GLY A 119 -16.02 -16.62 8.68
CA GLY A 119 -17.15 -16.46 9.59
C GLY A 119 -18.31 -15.73 8.91
N ASP A 120 -18.74 -14.63 9.51
CA ASP A 120 -19.80 -13.75 9.00
C ASP A 120 -19.27 -12.65 8.06
N GLY A 121 -17.96 -12.56 7.89
CA GLY A 121 -17.30 -11.55 7.07
C GLY A 121 -16.71 -12.10 5.77
N TYR A 122 -16.10 -11.19 5.01
CA TYR A 122 -15.41 -11.50 3.78
C TYR A 122 -13.97 -10.99 3.82
N ILE A 123 -13.05 -11.78 3.30
CA ILE A 123 -11.65 -11.42 3.16
C ILE A 123 -11.29 -11.39 1.69
N PHE A 124 -10.68 -10.29 1.26
CA PHE A 124 -10.02 -10.17 -0.02
C PHE A 124 -8.53 -10.45 0.14
N THR A 125 -8.02 -11.43 -0.57
CA THR A 125 -6.60 -11.77 -0.62
C THR A 125 -6.02 -11.30 -1.94
N VAL A 126 -5.06 -10.38 -1.89
CA VAL A 126 -4.40 -9.84 -3.08
C VAL A 126 -3.49 -10.92 -3.70
N SER A 127 -3.61 -11.14 -5.01
CA SER A 127 -2.96 -12.26 -5.70
C SER A 127 -1.43 -12.24 -5.67
N ASP A 128 -0.81 -11.06 -5.74
CA ASP A 128 0.65 -10.93 -5.87
C ASP A 128 1.39 -10.88 -4.52
N THR A 129 0.73 -10.44 -3.45
CA THR A 129 1.31 -10.26 -2.12
C THR A 129 0.79 -11.24 -1.08
N GLY A 130 -0.37 -11.86 -1.32
CA GLY A 130 -1.09 -12.64 -0.31
C GLY A 130 -1.66 -11.80 0.83
N GLN A 131 -1.65 -10.46 0.73
CA GLN A 131 -2.14 -9.58 1.78
C GLN A 131 -3.67 -9.67 1.87
N ASN A 132 -4.18 -9.77 3.10
CA ASN A 132 -5.60 -9.93 3.39
C ASN A 132 -6.23 -8.62 3.84
N PHE A 133 -7.40 -8.33 3.30
CA PHE A 133 -8.21 -7.16 3.64
C PHE A 133 -9.63 -7.60 3.99
N SER A 134 -10.13 -7.14 5.12
CA SER A 134 -11.56 -7.30 5.43
C SER A 134 -12.39 -6.44 4.48
N LEU A 135 -13.38 -7.07 3.85
CA LEU A 135 -14.37 -6.40 3.01
C LEU A 135 -15.66 -6.18 3.78
N LYS A 136 -16.19 -4.97 3.68
CA LYS A 136 -17.57 -4.68 4.11
C LYS A 136 -18.56 -5.45 3.23
N ALA A 137 -19.51 -6.13 3.86
CA ALA A 137 -20.51 -6.93 3.15
C ALA A 137 -21.32 -6.07 2.16
N THR A 138 -21.50 -6.56 0.94
CA THR A 138 -22.38 -5.98 -0.08
C THR A 138 -23.15 -7.11 -0.77
N ASP A 139 -24.34 -6.81 -1.30
CA ASP A 139 -25.23 -7.80 -1.93
C ASP A 139 -24.56 -8.57 -3.08
N LYS A 140 -23.51 -7.98 -3.68
CA LYS A 140 -22.82 -8.54 -4.85
C LYS A 140 -21.68 -9.49 -4.49
N ILE A 141 -21.20 -9.49 -3.24
CA ILE A 141 -20.03 -10.28 -2.84
C ILE A 141 -20.26 -11.79 -3.03
N ALA A 142 -21.46 -12.28 -2.75
CA ALA A 142 -21.79 -13.71 -2.88
C ALA A 142 -21.53 -14.26 -4.31
N SER A 143 -21.68 -13.42 -5.33
CA SER A 143 -21.49 -13.81 -6.74
C SER A 143 -20.02 -13.96 -7.16
N VAL A 144 -19.08 -13.48 -6.33
CA VAL A 144 -17.64 -13.42 -6.63
C VAL A 144 -16.78 -14.23 -5.66
N ILE A 145 -17.38 -14.95 -4.70
CA ILE A 145 -16.67 -15.86 -3.79
C ILE A 145 -15.89 -16.90 -4.60
N ASP A 146 -14.66 -17.19 -4.17
CA ASP A 146 -13.70 -18.13 -4.77
C ASP A 146 -13.27 -17.82 -6.21
N LYS A 147 -13.70 -16.69 -6.77
CA LYS A 147 -13.27 -16.20 -8.09
C LYS A 147 -12.13 -15.22 -7.95
N THR A 148 -11.24 -15.24 -8.95
CA THR A 148 -10.28 -14.14 -9.12
C THR A 148 -11.01 -12.95 -9.72
N ILE A 149 -10.87 -11.80 -9.08
CA ILE A 149 -11.53 -10.56 -9.47
C ILE A 149 -10.55 -9.40 -9.48
N ARG A 150 -10.88 -8.38 -10.26
CA ARG A 150 -10.41 -7.01 -10.06
C ARG A 150 -11.42 -6.30 -9.17
N LEU A 151 -10.97 -5.90 -7.99
CA LEU A 151 -11.71 -5.18 -6.98
C LEU A 151 -11.36 -3.70 -7.09
N LYS A 152 -12.36 -2.84 -7.31
CA LYS A 152 -12.24 -1.41 -7.05
C LYS A 152 -12.79 -1.13 -5.66
N ALA A 153 -12.00 -0.55 -4.78
CA ALA A 153 -12.39 -0.29 -3.40
C ALA A 153 -11.92 1.08 -2.91
N LYS A 154 -12.65 1.65 -1.95
CA LYS A 154 -12.16 2.77 -1.11
C LYS A 154 -11.80 2.23 0.26
N VAL A 155 -10.97 2.97 0.99
CA VAL A 155 -10.72 2.68 2.41
C VAL A 155 -11.92 3.18 3.22
N ASP A 156 -12.58 2.27 3.94
CA ASP A 156 -13.68 2.57 4.87
C ASP A 156 -13.11 3.06 6.20
N LYS A 157 -12.12 2.34 6.72
CA LYS A 157 -11.39 2.66 7.94
C LYS A 157 -9.94 2.20 7.81
N GLN A 158 -9.02 2.92 8.46
CA GLN A 158 -7.66 2.45 8.69
C GLN A 158 -7.36 2.49 10.20
N ASP A 159 -6.84 1.39 10.74
CA ASP A 159 -6.38 1.29 12.12
C ASP A 159 -4.93 0.82 12.14
N GLY A 160 -4.01 1.73 12.49
CA GLY A 160 -2.58 1.52 12.27
C GLY A 160 -2.26 1.25 10.79
N ASP A 161 -1.71 0.08 10.51
CA ASP A 161 -1.38 -0.38 9.15
C ASP A 161 -2.45 -1.32 8.55
N VAL A 162 -3.53 -1.57 9.29
CA VAL A 162 -4.65 -2.41 8.83
C VAL A 162 -5.66 -1.54 8.10
N MET A 163 -5.93 -1.86 6.84
CA MET A 163 -6.97 -1.22 6.04
C MET A 163 -8.22 -2.09 5.95
N TYR A 164 -9.37 -1.46 6.16
CA TYR A 164 -10.69 -2.04 5.92
C TYR A 164 -11.22 -1.44 4.62
N LEU A 165 -11.62 -2.30 3.68
CA LEU A 165 -11.99 -1.87 2.34
C LEU A 165 -13.51 -1.97 2.14
N GLU A 166 -14.07 -0.91 1.56
CA GLU A 166 -15.44 -0.93 1.02
C GLU A 166 -15.36 -1.10 -0.49
N ALA A 167 -15.93 -2.21 -0.98
CA ALA A 167 -15.96 -2.50 -2.40
C ALA A 167 -16.91 -1.55 -3.13
N LEU A 168 -16.40 -0.92 -4.19
CA LEU A 168 -17.16 -0.07 -5.10
C LEU A 168 -17.60 -0.87 -6.33
N GLU A 169 -16.72 -1.74 -6.84
CA GLU A 169 -16.98 -2.53 -8.04
C GLU A 169 -16.18 -3.85 -8.00
N PHE A 170 -16.77 -4.89 -8.58
CA PHE A 170 -16.10 -6.17 -8.82
C PHE A 170 -16.17 -6.51 -10.30
N LYS A 171 -15.03 -6.91 -10.87
CA LYS A 171 -14.96 -7.46 -12.22
C LYS A 171 -14.29 -8.82 -12.16
N ILE A 172 -15.02 -9.88 -12.50
CA ILE A 172 -14.44 -11.22 -12.61
C ILE A 172 -13.39 -11.18 -13.71
N ILE A 173 -12.18 -11.64 -13.39
CA ILE A 173 -11.12 -11.81 -14.38
C ILE A 173 -10.92 -13.30 -14.61
N THR A 174 -11.03 -13.70 -15.87
CA THR A 174 -10.57 -15.03 -16.26
C THR A 174 -9.04 -14.99 -16.20
N PRO A 175 -8.37 -15.87 -15.43
CA PRO A 175 -6.93 -15.92 -15.44
C PRO A 175 -6.49 -16.10 -16.90
N LYS A 176 -5.67 -15.18 -17.40
CA LYS A 176 -5.04 -15.34 -18.70
C LYS A 176 -4.22 -16.62 -18.62
N ALA A 177 -4.55 -17.61 -19.46
CA ALA A 177 -3.75 -18.82 -19.56
C ALA A 177 -2.29 -18.41 -19.73
N MET A 178 -1.46 -18.77 -18.76
CA MET A 178 -0.04 -18.49 -18.78
C MET A 178 0.54 -19.39 -19.88
N PRO A 179 1.15 -18.85 -20.95
CA PRO A 179 1.78 -19.66 -21.99
C PRO A 179 2.98 -20.43 -21.45
#